data_AF-A0A9E0TH99-F1
#
_entry.id   AF-A0A9E0TH99-F1
#
_cell.length_a   1.000
_cell.length_b   1.000
_cell.length_c   1.000
_cell.angle_alpha   90.00
_cell.angle_beta   90.00
_cell.angle_gamma   90.00
#
_symmetry.space_group_name_H-M   'P 1'
#
loop_
_entity.id
_entity.type
_entity.pdbx_description
1 polymer ?
#
loop_
_entity_poly.entity_id
_entity_poly.type
_entity_poly.pdbx_seq_one_letter_code
_entity_poly.pdbx_strand_id
1 'polypeptide(L)'
;AFWQAIEWVYAHTRSDGLGLPEGLRYPGLNPAVEQCLASERPETLIRAQAEEATKGGVTATPSLRLHDRQTSQAILLQGPIEGDALLSAMDMLAAEDSVVSPTTEMPADVVGDMPR
;
A
#
# COMPACT_ATOMS: atom_id res chain seq x y z
N ALA A 1 -19.03 -5.19 -3.39
CA ALA A 1 -18.60 -6.59 -3.61
C ALA A 1 -17.28 -6.90 -2.92
N PHE A 2 -16.11 -6.46 -3.41
CA PHE A 2 -14.81 -6.84 -2.83
C PHE A 2 -14.65 -6.46 -1.35
N TRP A 3 -14.75 -5.17 -1.00
CA TRP A 3 -14.58 -4.71 0.38
C TRP A 3 -15.57 -5.33 1.36
N GLN A 4 -16.84 -5.45 0.95
CA GLN A 4 -17.88 -6.14 1.75
C GLN A 4 -17.54 -7.62 1.99
N ALA A 5 -16.92 -8.30 1.03
CA ALA A 5 -16.47 -9.68 1.20
C ALA A 5 -15.30 -9.77 2.17
N ILE A 6 -14.34 -8.85 2.08
CA ILE A 6 -13.19 -8.77 2.99
C ILE A 6 -13.65 -8.48 4.43
N GLU A 7 -14.52 -7.49 4.63
CA GLU A 7 -15.12 -7.18 5.92
C GLU A 7 -15.82 -8.39 6.52
N TRP A 8 -16.62 -9.10 5.72
CA TRP A 8 -17.27 -10.32 6.15
C TRP A 8 -16.27 -11.42 6.52
N VAL A 9 -15.22 -11.65 5.72
CA VAL A 9 -14.18 -12.64 6.05
C VAL A 9 -13.47 -12.30 7.36
N TYR A 10 -13.06 -11.05 7.56
CA TYR A 10 -12.41 -10.63 8.81
C TYR A 10 -13.33 -10.74 10.02
N ALA A 11 -14.63 -10.50 9.87
CA ALA A 11 -15.59 -10.66 10.95
C ALA A 11 -15.86 -12.13 11.34
N HIS A 12 -15.53 -13.09 10.46
CA HIS A 12 -15.89 -14.50 10.64
C HIS A 12 -14.72 -15.48 10.60
N THR A 13 -13.49 -15.01 10.36
CA THR A 13 -12.29 -15.86 10.37
C THR A 13 -11.99 -16.37 11.78
N ARG A 14 -11.41 -17.57 11.86
CA ARG A 14 -10.90 -18.16 13.10
C ARG A 14 -9.49 -17.64 13.46
N SER A 15 -8.96 -16.68 12.69
CA SER A 15 -7.60 -16.14 12.82
C SER A 15 -6.51 -17.20 12.61
N ASP A 16 -5.23 -16.81 12.73
CA ASP A 16 -4.06 -17.69 12.70
C ASP A 16 -4.01 -18.68 11.51
N GLY A 17 -4.53 -18.27 10.35
CA GLY A 17 -4.57 -19.12 9.15
C GLY A 17 -5.59 -20.27 9.22
N LEU A 18 -6.42 -20.35 10.26
CA LEU A 18 -7.44 -21.39 10.44
C LEU A 18 -8.65 -21.22 9.50
N GLY A 19 -8.72 -20.10 8.77
CA GLY A 19 -9.78 -19.82 7.81
C GLY A 19 -11.17 -19.68 8.44
N LEU A 20 -12.21 -19.84 7.63
CA LEU A 20 -13.61 -19.72 8.06
C LEU A 20 -14.11 -21.02 8.70
N PRO A 21 -15.10 -20.95 9.60
CA PRO A 21 -15.82 -22.13 10.09
C PRO A 21 -16.40 -22.98 8.95
N GLU A 22 -16.41 -24.30 9.13
CA GLU A 22 -16.98 -25.22 8.16
C GLU A 22 -18.48 -24.94 7.95
N GLY A 23 -18.94 -25.02 6.71
CA GLY A 23 -20.34 -24.78 6.35
C GLY A 23 -20.75 -23.30 6.34
N LEU A 24 -19.91 -22.38 6.82
CA LEU A 24 -20.19 -20.95 6.75
C LEU A 24 -20.07 -20.45 5.31
N ARG A 25 -21.12 -19.78 4.80
CA ARG A 25 -21.17 -19.25 3.45
C ARG A 25 -21.26 -17.73 3.43
N TYR A 26 -20.50 -17.11 2.54
CA TYR A 26 -20.59 -15.67 2.30
C TYR A 26 -21.98 -15.32 1.75
N PRO A 27 -22.73 -14.36 2.34
CA PRO A 27 -24.07 -14.02 1.87
C PRO A 27 -24.14 -13.53 0.42
N GLY A 28 -23.05 -12.97 -0.10
CA GLY A 28 -22.96 -12.50 -1.49
C GLY A 28 -22.52 -13.56 -2.50
N LEU A 29 -22.49 -14.85 -2.11
CA LEU A 29 -22.17 -15.95 -3.03
C LEU A 29 -23.25 -16.03 -4.14
N ASN A 30 -22.80 -16.09 -5.39
CA ASN A 30 -23.67 -16.31 -6.55
C ASN A 30 -23.06 -17.39 -7.44
N PRO A 31 -23.81 -17.95 -8.42
CA PRO A 31 -23.32 -19.07 -9.22
C PRO A 31 -22.00 -18.80 -9.95
N ALA A 32 -21.73 -17.56 -10.38
CA ALA A 32 -20.47 -17.21 -11.03
C ALA A 32 -19.29 -17.21 -10.06
N VAL A 33 -19.50 -16.73 -8.82
CA VAL A 33 -18.50 -16.80 -7.75
C VAL A 33 -18.28 -18.25 -7.33
N GLU A 34 -19.34 -19.04 -7.19
CA GLU A 34 -19.23 -20.48 -6.88
C GLU A 34 -18.41 -21.23 -7.93
N GLN A 35 -18.70 -20.99 -9.22
CA GLN A 35 -17.95 -21.60 -10.30
C GLN A 35 -16.49 -21.14 -10.35
N CYS A 36 -16.23 -19.87 -10.01
CA CYS A 36 -14.86 -19.36 -9.86
C CYS A 36 -14.12 -20.09 -8.72
N LEU A 37 -14.74 -20.21 -7.55
CA LEU A 37 -14.17 -20.89 -6.38
C LEU A 37 -13.97 -22.39 -6.59
N ALA A 38 -14.80 -23.03 -7.42
CA ALA A 38 -14.67 -24.45 -7.79
C ALA A 38 -13.59 -24.71 -8.86
N SER A 39 -12.93 -23.68 -9.38
CA SER A 39 -11.86 -23.78 -10.38
C SER A 39 -10.48 -23.54 -9.77
N GLU A 40 -9.41 -23.86 -10.50
CA GLU A 40 -8.01 -23.58 -10.10
C GLU A 40 -7.63 -22.09 -10.20
N ARG A 41 -8.51 -21.25 -10.76
CA ARG A 41 -8.23 -19.84 -11.06
C ARG A 41 -7.87 -19.04 -9.80
N PRO A 42 -8.62 -19.09 -8.68
CA PRO A 42 -8.31 -18.29 -7.50
C PRO A 42 -6.96 -18.66 -6.89
N GLU A 43 -6.67 -19.97 -6.78
CA GLU A 43 -5.39 -20.43 -6.24
C GLU A 43 -4.21 -19.95 -7.08
N THR A 44 -4.33 -20.07 -8.40
CA THR A 44 -3.31 -19.60 -9.35
C THR A 44 -3.05 -18.10 -9.21
N LEU A 45 -4.11 -17.30 -9.10
CA LEU A 45 -3.99 -15.85 -8.93
C LEU A 45 -3.41 -15.47 -7.56
N ILE A 46 -3.84 -16.13 -6.48
CA ILE A 46 -3.33 -15.87 -5.13
C ILE A 46 -1.83 -16.17 -5.05
N ARG A 47 -1.38 -17.31 -5.61
CA ARG A 47 0.04 -17.66 -5.66
C ARG A 47 0.85 -16.64 -6.45
N ALA A 48 0.39 -16.26 -7.64
CA ALA A 48 1.05 -15.23 -8.44
C ALA A 48 1.14 -13.88 -7.72
N GLN A 49 0.08 -13.46 -7.02
CA GLN A 49 0.07 -12.23 -6.24
C GLN A 49 1.03 -12.29 -5.04
N ALA A 50 1.10 -13.43 -4.34
CA ALA A 50 2.03 -13.63 -3.24
C ALA A 50 3.49 -13.58 -3.73
N GLU A 51 3.79 -14.25 -4.84
CA GLU A 51 5.12 -14.20 -5.46
C GLU A 51 5.53 -12.78 -5.89
N GLU A 52 4.60 -12.04 -6.50
CA GLU A 52 4.84 -10.65 -6.90
C GLU A 52 5.07 -9.73 -5.68
N ALA A 53 4.30 -9.93 -4.61
CA ALA A 53 4.48 -9.19 -3.37
C ALA A 53 5.88 -9.45 -2.77
N THR A 54 6.29 -10.72 -2.67
CA THR A 54 7.62 -11.10 -2.18
C THR A 54 8.74 -10.54 -3.06
N LYS A 55 8.61 -10.63 -4.40
CA LYS A 55 9.59 -10.06 -5.34
C LYS A 55 9.77 -8.57 -5.16
N GLY A 56 8.69 -7.85 -4.85
CA GLY A 56 8.76 -6.42 -4.56
C GLY A 56 9.02 -6.09 -3.07
N GLY A 57 9.56 -7.03 -2.28
CA GLY A 57 10.09 -6.76 -0.95
C GLY A 57 9.07 -6.83 0.20
N VAL A 58 7.85 -7.33 -0.02
CA VAL A 58 6.90 -7.59 1.07
C VAL A 58 7.39 -8.78 1.89
N THR A 59 7.73 -8.55 3.16
CA THR A 59 8.21 -9.59 4.08
C THR A 59 7.20 -9.95 5.15
N ALA A 60 6.19 -9.10 5.39
CA ALA A 60 5.10 -9.35 6.32
C ALA A 60 3.78 -8.73 5.84
N THR A 61 2.66 -9.19 6.41
CA THR A 61 1.33 -8.57 6.21
C THR A 61 0.81 -8.02 7.54
N PRO A 62 0.03 -6.92 7.54
CA PRO A 62 -0.35 -6.11 6.38
C PRO A 62 0.82 -5.27 5.83
N SER A 63 0.73 -4.86 4.57
CA SER A 63 1.72 -4.03 3.87
C SER A 63 1.01 -3.20 2.79
N LEU A 64 1.50 -1.99 2.53
CA LEU A 64 1.00 -1.10 1.48
C LEU A 64 2.16 -0.64 0.60
N ARG A 65 1.98 -0.71 -0.73
CA ARG A 65 2.91 -0.10 -1.69
C ARG A 65 2.23 1.09 -2.34
N LEU A 66 2.79 2.28 -2.11
CA LEU A 66 2.39 3.50 -2.78
C LEU A 66 3.19 3.60 -4.08
N HIS A 67 2.51 3.92 -5.17
CA HIS A 67 3.11 4.12 -6.48
C HIS A 67 2.70 5.48 -7.00
N ASP A 68 3.68 6.31 -7.35
CA ASP A 68 3.43 7.47 -8.18
C ASP A 68 3.57 7.07 -9.65
N ARG A 69 2.52 7.34 -10.42
CA ARG A 69 2.45 7.00 -11.84
C ARG A 69 3.13 8.04 -12.73
N GLN A 70 3.43 9.23 -12.22
CA GLN A 70 4.11 10.29 -12.97
C GLN A 70 5.63 10.05 -12.94
N THR A 71 6.21 9.91 -11.75
CA THR A 71 7.65 9.66 -11.58
C THR A 71 8.04 8.18 -11.67
N SER A 72 7.07 7.27 -11.63
CA SER A 72 7.28 5.81 -11.48
C SER A 72 7.97 5.41 -10.17
N GLN A 73 8.07 6.33 -9.20
CA GLN A 73 8.60 6.02 -7.88
C GLN A 73 7.59 5.23 -7.04
N ALA A 74 8.09 4.50 -6.06
CA ALA A 74 7.28 3.72 -5.16
C ALA A 74 7.87 3.64 -3.76
N ILE A 75 7.00 3.65 -2.75
CA ILE A 75 7.35 3.45 -1.35
C ILE A 75 6.62 2.21 -0.84
N LEU A 76 7.34 1.34 -0.14
CA LEU A 76 6.79 0.18 0.55
C LEU A 76 6.67 0.48 2.05
N LEU A 77 5.45 0.45 2.57
CA LEU A 77 5.13 0.58 3.98
C LEU A 77 4.77 -0.80 4.54
N GLN A 78 5.46 -1.22 5.61
CA GLN A 78 5.28 -2.53 6.25
C GLN A 78 4.51 -2.39 7.57
N GLY A 79 3.60 -3.31 7.84
CA GLY A 79 2.81 -3.36 9.07
C GLY A 79 1.52 -2.53 9.02
N PRO A 80 0.78 -2.47 10.14
CA PRO A 80 -0.36 -1.57 10.28
C PRO A 80 0.11 -0.12 10.18
N ILE A 81 -0.48 0.66 9.27
CA ILE A 81 -0.10 2.06 9.02
C ILE A 81 -1.23 2.96 9.50
N GLU A 82 -0.89 3.92 10.36
CA GLU A 82 -1.80 4.97 10.80
C GLU A 82 -2.12 5.95 9.66
N GLY A 83 -3.29 6.58 9.70
CA GLY A 83 -3.76 7.44 8.62
C GLY A 83 -2.84 8.64 8.34
N ASP A 84 -2.28 9.24 9.38
CA ASP A 84 -1.34 10.36 9.27
C ASP A 84 0.00 9.94 8.65
N ALA A 85 0.53 8.77 9.02
CA ALA A 85 1.73 8.19 8.42
C ALA A 85 1.52 7.88 6.94
N LEU A 86 0.34 7.37 6.57
CA LEU A 86 -0.02 7.13 5.18
C LEU A 86 -0.06 8.41 4.36
N LEU A 87 -0.71 9.47 4.88
CA LEU A 87 -0.77 10.77 4.22
C LEU A 87 0.63 11.39 4.07
N SER A 88 1.46 11.28 5.11
CA SER A 88 2.84 11.77 5.07
C SER A 88 3.68 11.06 4.00
N ALA A 89 3.49 9.75 3.83
CA ALA A 89 4.17 8.98 2.78
C ALA A 89 3.69 9.37 1.37
N MET A 90 2.42 9.73 1.21
CA MET A 90 1.88 10.25 -0.06
C MET A 90 2.47 11.63 -0.39
N ASP A 91 2.53 12.54 0.59
CA ASP A 91 3.11 13.87 0.40
C ASP A 91 4.60 13.79 0.07
N MET A 92 5.34 12.90 0.75
CA MET A 92 6.75 12.64 0.45
C MET A 92 6.92 12.16 -1.00
N LEU A 93 6.11 11.20 -1.46
CA LEU A 93 6.18 10.66 -2.81
C LEU A 93 5.83 11.71 -3.88
N ALA A 94 4.88 12.60 -3.59
CA ALA A 94 4.50 13.68 -4.48
C ALA A 94 5.52 14.83 -4.53
N ALA A 95 6.30 15.03 -3.45
CA ALA A 95 7.28 16.10 -3.33
C ALA A 95 8.60 15.81 -4.06
N GLU A 96 8.92 14.56 -4.38
CA GLU A 96 10.16 14.21 -5.11
C GLU A 96 10.18 14.74 -6.56
N ASP A 97 9.05 15.23 -7.09
CA ASP A 97 8.96 15.99 -8.35
C ASP A 97 9.44 17.46 -8.20
N SER A 98 9.59 17.93 -6.96
CA SER A 98 9.86 19.34 -6.63
C SER A 98 11.29 19.61 -6.17
N VAL A 99 12.26 18.77 -6.56
CA VAL A 99 13.69 19.12 -6.45
C VAL A 99 14.03 20.22 -7.48
N VAL A 100 13.42 21.38 -7.30
CA VAL A 100 13.97 22.66 -7.71
C VAL A 100 15.36 22.70 -7.07
N SER A 101 16.39 22.63 -7.90
CA SER A 101 17.77 22.82 -7.45
C SER A 101 17.80 24.09 -6.59
N PRO A 102 18.27 24.06 -5.34
CA PRO A 102 18.60 25.30 -4.67
C PRO A 102 19.79 25.85 -5.45
N THR A 103 19.51 26.75 -6.40
CA THR A 103 20.54 27.60 -6.98
C THR A 103 21.23 28.27 -5.81
N THR A 104 22.44 27.81 -5.56
CA THR A 104 23.47 28.51 -4.81
C THR A 104 23.51 29.93 -5.31
N GLU A 105 22.96 30.86 -4.52
CA GLU A 105 23.45 32.24 -4.49
C GLU A 105 23.00 32.89 -3.19
N MET A 106 23.88 32.81 -2.19
CA MET A 106 23.96 33.85 -1.18
C MET A 106 24.71 35.03 -1.80
N PRO A 107 24.15 36.24 -1.87
CA PRO A 107 24.97 37.43 -1.69
C PRO A 107 25.13 37.64 -0.19
N ALA A 108 26.37 37.56 0.28
CA ALA A 108 26.75 38.10 1.56
C ALA A 108 26.50 39.61 1.52
N ASP A 109 25.46 40.10 2.20
CA ASP A 109 25.32 41.53 2.38
C ASP A 109 26.38 42.00 3.36
N VAL A 110 27.27 42.81 2.82
CA VAL A 110 28.46 43.38 3.46
C VAL A 110 28.01 44.17 4.69
N VAL A 111 28.56 43.79 5.84
CA VAL A 111 28.52 44.58 7.09
C VAL A 111 28.93 46.01 6.75
N GLY A 112 27.98 46.94 6.84
CA GLY A 112 28.21 48.37 6.65
C GLY A 112 29.18 48.88 7.72
N ASP A 113 30.42 49.12 7.31
CA ASP A 113 31.40 49.91 8.04
C ASP A 113 30.94 51.38 8.01
N MET A 114 30.51 51.92 9.15
CA MET A 114 30.38 53.37 9.32
C MET A 114 31.44 53.85 10.33
N PRO A 115 32.36 54.74 9.90
CA PRO A 115 33.43 55.24 10.75
C PRO A 115 32.96 56.39 11.66
N ARG A 116 33.39 56.27 12.93
CA ARG A 116 33.51 57.24 14.05
C ARG A 116 32.58 58.45 14.12
#